data_AF-A0A2W3YQQ4-F1
#
_entry.id   AF-A0A2W3YQQ4-F1
#
_cell.length_a   1.000
_cell.length_b   1.000
_cell.length_c   1.000
_cell.angle_alpha   90.00
_cell.angle_beta   90.00
_cell.angle_gamma   90.00
#
_symmetry.space_group_name_H-M   'P 1'
#
loop_
_entity.id
_entity.type
_entity.pdbx_description
1 polymer ?
#
loop_
_entity_poly.entity_id
_entity_poly.type
_entity_poly.pdbx_seq_one_letter_code
_entity_poly.pdbx_strand_id
1 'polypeptide(L)'
;MIESDYKAQLSAIQNEQDLVKQELKSVEKQREDFFYLNQQEQRIYAELIATSDPEDRRFFQDKGEDSFFQSKRAQQQLEKNEEQLQRMKKELADSEEETHQLQRKALLKKEED
;
A
#
# COMPACT_ATOMS: atom_id res chain seq x y z
N MET A 1 -38.09 -1.06 -2.49
CA MET A 1 -37.13 -0.94 -1.37
C MET A 1 -35.88 -1.78 -1.60
N ILE A 2 -35.99 -3.08 -1.91
CA ILE A 2 -34.81 -3.96 -2.07
C ILE A 2 -33.79 -3.48 -3.14
N GLU A 3 -34.27 -2.92 -4.26
CA GLU A 3 -33.40 -2.50 -5.37
C GLU A 3 -32.59 -1.22 -5.08
N SER A 4 -33.11 -0.30 -4.26
CA SER A 4 -32.36 0.88 -3.82
C SER A 4 -31.23 0.54 -2.85
N ASP A 5 -31.42 -0.52 -2.06
CA ASP A 5 -30.47 -0.94 -1.03
C ASP A 5 -29.24 -1.59 -1.67
N TYR A 6 -29.41 -2.44 -2.68
CA TYR A 6 -28.29 -3.00 -3.46
C TYR A 6 -27.50 -1.93 -4.21
N LYS A 7 -28.19 -0.92 -4.77
CA LYS A 7 -27.51 0.19 -5.44
C LYS A 7 -26.66 1.02 -4.48
N ALA A 8 -27.16 1.25 -3.26
CA ALA A 8 -26.40 1.94 -2.22
C ALA A 8 -25.18 1.12 -1.77
N GLN A 9 -25.33 -0.20 -1.60
CA GLN A 9 -24.22 -1.11 -1.24
C GLN A 9 -23.15 -1.15 -2.33
N LEU A 10 -23.52 -1.32 -3.60
CA LEU A 10 -22.57 -1.29 -4.72
C LEU A 10 -21.83 0.04 -4.79
N SER A 11 -22.51 1.16 -4.59
CA SER A 11 -21.86 2.47 -4.57
C SER A 11 -20.87 2.61 -3.42
N ALA A 12 -21.16 2.05 -2.24
CA ALA A 12 -20.24 2.06 -1.11
C ALA A 12 -18.98 1.23 -1.41
N ILE A 13 -19.15 0.02 -1.96
CA ILE A 13 -18.04 -0.86 -2.35
C ILE A 13 -17.14 -0.17 -3.39
N GLN A 14 -17.74 0.44 -4.42
CA GLN A 14 -17.01 1.14 -5.47
C GLN A 14 -16.22 2.35 -4.94
N ASN A 15 -16.81 3.11 -4.00
CA ASN A 15 -16.10 4.21 -3.34
C ASN A 15 -14.89 3.70 -2.55
N GLU A 16 -15.03 2.58 -1.82
CA GLU A 16 -13.92 1.96 -1.10
C GLU A 16 -12.84 1.41 -2.04
N GLN A 17 -13.22 0.80 -3.17
CA GLN A 17 -12.27 0.36 -4.20
C GLN A 17 -11.46 1.53 -4.76
N ASP A 18 -12.10 2.67 -5.00
CA ASP A 18 -11.41 3.89 -5.47
C ASP A 18 -10.43 4.44 -4.44
N LEU A 19 -10.80 4.43 -3.15
CA LEU A 19 -9.90 4.82 -2.06
C LEU A 19 -8.68 3.88 -1.97
N VAL A 20 -8.90 2.56 -1.98
CA VAL A 20 -7.82 1.56 -1.95
C VAL A 20 -6.90 1.72 -3.17
N LYS A 21 -7.45 2.01 -4.35
CA LYS A 21 -6.68 2.26 -5.57
C LYS A 21 -5.83 3.53 -5.47
N GLN A 22 -6.34 4.59 -4.86
CA GLN A 22 -5.57 5.81 -4.61
C GLN A 22 -4.46 5.56 -3.60
N GLU A 23 -4.75 4.81 -2.55
CA GLU A 23 -3.78 4.48 -1.51
C GLU A 23 -2.65 3.59 -2.05
N LEU A 24 -2.97 2.57 -2.87
CA LEU A 24 -1.96 1.76 -3.57
C LEU A 24 -1.00 2.61 -4.40
N LYS A 25 -1.53 3.56 -5.19
CA LYS A 25 -0.68 4.50 -5.96
C LYS A 25 0.20 5.37 -5.07
N SER A 26 -0.33 5.78 -3.91
CA SER A 26 0.45 6.55 -2.93
C SER A 26 1.58 5.71 -2.35
N VAL A 27 1.31 4.44 -2.01
CA VAL A 27 2.33 3.51 -1.50
C VAL A 27 3.39 3.21 -2.56
N GLU A 28 3.00 2.98 -3.81
CA GLU A 28 3.93 2.83 -4.94
C GLU A 28 4.88 4.02 -5.04
N LYS A 29 4.34 5.24 -5.03
CA LYS A 29 5.15 6.46 -5.05
C LYS A 29 6.07 6.56 -3.83
N GLN A 30 5.57 6.27 -2.63
CA GLN A 30 6.40 6.26 -1.42
C GLN A 30 7.56 5.30 -1.52
N ARG A 31 7.39 4.13 -2.15
CA ARG A 31 8.48 3.15 -2.37
C ARG A 31 9.52 3.68 -3.34
N GLU A 32 9.10 4.32 -4.43
CA GLU A 32 10.01 4.94 -5.40
C GLU A 32 10.83 6.08 -4.77
N ASP A 33 10.14 6.99 -4.08
CA ASP A 33 10.77 8.11 -3.36
C ASP A 33 11.76 7.59 -2.30
N PHE A 34 11.34 6.58 -1.54
CA PHE A 34 12.17 5.96 -0.51
C PHE A 34 13.41 5.27 -1.08
N PHE A 35 13.28 4.55 -2.20
CA PHE A 35 14.41 3.92 -2.88
C PHE A 35 15.46 4.96 -3.27
N TYR A 36 15.03 6.08 -3.84
CA TYR A 36 15.94 7.15 -4.24
C TYR A 36 16.63 7.80 -3.05
N LEU A 37 15.88 8.13 -2.00
CA LEU A 37 16.43 8.71 -0.76
C LEU A 37 17.46 7.79 -0.10
N ASN A 38 17.14 6.50 0.03
CA ASN A 38 18.06 5.53 0.61
C ASN A 38 19.34 5.38 -0.23
N GLN A 39 19.24 5.39 -1.57
CA GLN A 39 20.42 5.36 -2.44
C GLN A 39 21.32 6.59 -2.24
N GLN A 40 20.72 7.78 -2.14
CA GLN A 40 21.47 9.01 -1.87
C GLN A 40 22.14 8.98 -0.50
N GLU A 41 21.42 8.54 0.52
CA GLU A 41 21.95 8.44 1.88
C GLU A 41 23.15 7.49 1.96
N GLN A 42 23.05 6.30 1.35
CA GLN A 42 24.18 5.35 1.30
C GLN A 42 25.40 5.94 0.59
N ARG A 43 25.18 6.72 -0.48
CA ARG A 43 26.26 7.44 -1.15
C ARG A 43 26.91 8.47 -0.24
N ILE A 44 26.12 9.23 0.52
CA ILE A 44 26.63 10.25 1.46
C ILE A 44 27.46 9.57 2.56
N TYR A 45 26.98 8.48 3.16
CA TYR A 45 27.77 7.76 4.17
C TYR A 45 29.09 7.23 3.59
N ALA A 46 29.07 6.68 2.37
CA ALA A 46 30.29 6.20 1.72
C ALA A 46 31.31 7.33 1.49
N GLU A 47 30.84 8.52 1.08
CA GLU A 47 31.68 9.71 0.89
C GLU A 47 32.24 10.23 2.22
N LEU A 48 31.41 10.32 3.26
CA LEU A 48 31.85 10.72 4.60
C LEU A 48 32.93 9.77 5.11
N ILE A 49 32.71 8.45 5.06
CA ILE A 49 33.70 7.46 5.51
C ILE A 49 35.03 7.58 4.73
N ALA A 50 34.97 7.86 3.42
CA ALA A 50 36.17 7.99 2.59
C ALA A 50 36.97 9.27 2.89
N THR A 51 36.27 10.36 3.24
CA THR A 51 36.86 11.69 3.46
C THR A 51 37.16 12.01 4.92
N SER A 52 36.56 11.29 5.86
CA SER A 52 36.75 11.49 7.30
C SER A 52 38.11 11.01 7.80
N ASP A 53 38.56 11.68 8.86
CA ASP A 53 39.71 11.27 9.65
C ASP A 53 39.50 9.87 10.25
N PRO A 54 40.57 9.07 10.43
CA PRO A 54 40.46 7.70 10.92
C PRO A 54 39.68 7.54 12.23
N GLU A 55 39.73 8.56 13.10
CA GLU A 55 39.04 8.60 14.38
C GLU A 55 37.52 8.71 14.23
N ASP A 56 37.06 9.43 13.20
CA ASP A 56 35.63 9.67 12.92
C ASP A 56 34.99 8.62 11.99
N ARG A 57 35.80 7.89 11.21
CA ARG A 57 35.29 6.88 10.26
C ARG A 57 34.38 5.85 10.92
N ARG A 58 34.75 5.40 12.12
CA ARG A 58 33.97 4.40 12.85
C ARG A 58 32.61 4.94 13.27
N PHE A 59 32.53 6.21 13.66
CA PHE A 59 31.26 6.86 13.97
C PHE A 59 30.33 6.88 12.75
N PHE A 60 30.84 7.25 11.57
CA PHE A 60 30.03 7.28 10.35
C PHE A 60 29.66 5.88 9.82
N GLN A 61 30.52 4.88 10.04
CA GLN A 61 30.20 3.48 9.76
C GLN A 61 29.02 2.99 10.61
N ASP A 62 29.10 3.17 11.92
CA ASP A 62 28.05 2.75 12.85
C ASP A 62 26.72 3.46 12.52
N LYS A 63 26.76 4.76 12.19
CA LYS A 63 25.57 5.52 11.77
C LYS A 63 25.00 5.08 10.44
N GLY A 64 25.85 4.75 9.46
CA GLY A 64 25.42 4.22 8.17
C GLY A 64 24.74 2.86 8.32
N GLU A 65 25.26 1.98 9.18
CA GLU A 65 24.66 0.69 9.49
C GLU A 65 23.31 0.85 10.20
N ASP A 66 23.23 1.70 11.23
CA ASP A 66 21.98 2.00 11.93
C ASP A 66 20.91 2.51 10.96
N SER A 67 21.28 3.48 10.12
CA SER A 67 20.36 4.02 9.10
C SER A 67 19.92 2.94 8.11
N PHE A 68 20.84 2.10 7.63
CA PHE A 68 20.51 0.99 6.74
C PHE A 68 19.45 0.06 7.36
N PHE A 69 19.58 -0.30 8.64
CA PHE A 69 18.59 -1.14 9.33
C PHE A 69 17.23 -0.45 9.48
N GLN A 70 17.22 0.85 9.80
CA GLN A 70 15.99 1.63 9.86
C GLN A 70 15.31 1.67 8.48
N SER A 71 16.10 1.89 7.43
CA SER A 71 15.61 1.95 6.07
C SER A 71 15.01 0.63 5.61
N LYS A 72 15.69 -0.49 5.91
CA LYS A 72 15.17 -1.83 5.64
C LYS A 72 13.84 -2.10 6.36
N ARG A 73 13.72 -1.66 7.61
CA ARG A 73 12.48 -1.81 8.39
C ARG A 73 11.33 -0.97 7.81
N ALA A 74 11.61 0.26 7.38
CA ALA A 74 10.64 1.11 6.72
C ALA A 74 10.14 0.48 5.40
N GLN A 75 11.07 -0.05 4.58
CA GLN A 75 10.70 -0.75 3.34
C GLN A 75 9.80 -1.96 3.60
N GLN A 76 10.13 -2.79 4.60
CA GLN A 76 9.29 -3.93 4.98
C GLN A 76 7.88 -3.50 5.44
N GLN A 77 7.76 -2.33 6.07
CA GLN A 77 6.45 -1.82 6.46
C GLN A 77 5.64 -1.36 5.26
N LEU A 78 6.26 -0.69 4.27
CA LEU A 78 5.60 -0.32 3.03
C LEU A 78 5.12 -1.55 2.24
N GLU A 79 5.93 -2.60 2.18
CA GLU A 79 5.56 -3.87 1.53
C GLU A 79 4.36 -4.53 2.21
N LYS A 80 4.32 -4.56 3.55
CA LYS A 80 3.16 -5.08 4.30
C LYS A 80 1.90 -4.26 4.06
N ASN A 81 2.01 -2.94 4.01
CA ASN A 81 0.87 -2.06 3.73
C ASN A 81 0.33 -2.31 2.32
N GLU A 82 1.21 -2.44 1.33
CA GLU A 82 0.84 -2.79 -0.04
C GLU A 82 0.13 -4.14 -0.10
N GLU A 83 0.68 -5.18 0.53
CA GLU A 83 0.05 -6.51 0.59
C GLU A 83 -1.36 -6.45 1.21
N GLN A 84 -1.53 -5.69 2.30
CA GLN A 84 -2.83 -5.51 2.94
C GLN A 84 -3.82 -4.83 2.00
N LEU A 85 -3.41 -3.75 1.32
CA LEU A 85 -4.26 -3.05 0.35
C LEU A 85 -4.62 -3.93 -0.85
N GLN A 86 -3.72 -4.78 -1.33
CA GLN A 86 -4.02 -5.74 -2.40
C GLN A 86 -5.03 -6.80 -1.95
N ARG A 87 -4.96 -7.26 -0.69
CA ARG A 87 -5.97 -8.16 -0.11
C ARG A 87 -7.33 -7.48 -0.03
N MET A 88 -7.39 -6.27 0.52
CA MET A 88 -8.62 -5.49 0.61
C MET A 88 -9.24 -5.24 -0.78
N LYS A 89 -8.42 -4.90 -1.77
CA LYS A 89 -8.86 -4.74 -3.16
C LYS A 89 -9.54 -6.01 -3.70
N LYS A 90 -8.99 -7.19 -3.39
CA LYS A 90 -9.58 -8.47 -3.78
C LYS A 90 -10.90 -8.71 -3.05
N GLU A 91 -10.93 -8.53 -1.73
CA GLU A 91 -12.14 -8.71 -0.92
C GLU A 91 -13.29 -7.80 -1.38
N LEU A 92 -12.98 -6.55 -1.75
CA LEU A 92 -13.96 -5.62 -2.31
C LEU A 92 -14.47 -6.03 -3.69
N ALA A 93 -13.63 -6.63 -4.53
CA ALA A 93 -14.05 -7.16 -5.83
C ALA A 93 -14.98 -8.37 -5.66
N ASP A 94 -14.62 -9.29 -4.75
CA ASP A 94 -15.44 -10.46 -4.41
C ASP A 94 -16.79 -10.00 -3.83
N SER A 95 -16.80 -9.00 -2.95
CA SER A 95 -18.02 -8.43 -2.36
C SER A 95 -18.92 -7.72 -3.39
N GLU A 96 -18.33 -7.01 -4.36
CA GLU A 96 -19.08 -6.41 -5.47
C GLU A 96 -19.78 -7.49 -6.31
N GLU A 97 -19.06 -8.56 -6.65
CA GLU A 97 -19.62 -9.68 -7.41
C GLU A 97 -20.77 -10.36 -6.66
N GLU A 98 -20.58 -10.66 -5.37
CA GLU A 98 -21.63 -11.23 -4.51
C GLU A 98 -22.87 -10.34 -4.46
N THR A 99 -22.68 -9.03 -4.33
CA THR A 99 -23.80 -8.06 -4.29
C THR A 99 -24.57 -8.06 -5.62
N HIS A 100 -23.86 -8.10 -6.75
CA HIS A 100 -24.50 -8.25 -8.06
C HIS A 100 -25.27 -9.58 -8.21
N GLN A 101 -24.72 -10.69 -7.69
CA GLN A 101 -25.41 -11.98 -7.71
C GLN A 101 -26.70 -11.95 -6.86
N LEU A 102 -26.65 -11.33 -5.67
CA LEU A 102 -27.81 -11.17 -4.80
C LEU A 102 -28.89 -10.30 -5.45
N GLN A 103 -28.51 -9.18 -6.06
CA GLN A 103 -29.43 -8.31 -6.79
C GLN A 103 -30.13 -9.07 -7.92
N ARG A 104 -29.38 -9.83 -8.75
CA ARG A 104 -29.95 -10.64 -9.84
C ARG A 104 -30.93 -11.70 -9.32
N LYS A 105 -30.58 -12.41 -8.25
CA LYS A 105 -31.46 -13.42 -7.62
C LYS A 105 -32.74 -12.78 -7.07
N ALA A 106 -32.65 -11.58 -6.49
CA ALA A 106 -33.81 -10.86 -5.98
C ALA A 106 -34.76 -10.40 -7.10
N LEU A 107 -34.21 -9.99 -8.25
CA LEU A 107 -35.00 -9.62 -9.43
C LEU A 107 -35.74 -10.83 -10.02
N LEU A 108 -35.06 -11.97 -10.19
CA LEU A 108 -35.68 -13.20 -10.72
C LEU A 108 -36.83 -13.70 -9.84
N LYS A 109 -36.65 -13.70 -8.51
CA LYS A 109 -37.73 -14.08 -7.58
C LYS A 109 -38.95 -13.16 -7.67
N LYS A 110 -38.75 -11.89 -8.00
CA LYS A 110 -39.82 -10.90 -8.16
C LYS A 110 -40.57 -11.06 -9.49
N GLU A 111 -39.97 -11.71 -10.49
CA GLU A 111 -40.61 -12.02 -11.78
C GLU A 111 -41.39 -13.35 -11.73
N GLU A 112 -41.10 -14.22 -10.75
CA GLU A 112 -41.79 -15.50 -10.53
C GLU A 112 -43.06 -15.37 -9.64
N ASP A 113 -43.19 -14.27 -8.90
CA ASP A 113 -44.35 -13.90 -8.05
C ASP A 113 -45.36 -12.99 -8.80
#